data_AF-A0A3N7B4E2-F1
#
_entry.id   AF-A0A3N7B4E2-F1
#
_cell.length_a   1.000
_cell.length_b   1.000
_cell.length_c   1.000
_cell.angle_alpha   90.00
_cell.angle_beta   90.00
_cell.angle_gamma   90.00
#
_symmetry.space_group_name_H-M   'P 1'
#
loop_
_entity.id
_entity.type
_entity.pdbx_description
1 polymer ?
#
loop_
_entity_poly.entity_id
_entity_poly.type
_entity_poly.pdbx_seq_one_letter_code
_entity_poly.pdbx_strand_id
1 'polypeptide(L)'
;MVMIRIRKCSFVKKTLFIIFSFSLFSCKHESKFDLNKDLYHFSEKMENGDTVKIMTDLSACMFFAFETYTFTKKNDTLFLEKYSEAASHDKITQILPKRIYKVKSSDPLSFENYLKFLNKEDKPHEKGDFPLVTVTYKKQSRKFYDDGLRDKFMKHDSLFLVKENIYPKDTFFKQEAPPPPTIKNKKS
;
A
#
# COMPACT_ATOMS: atom_id res chain seq x y z
N MET A 1 19.51 -25.21 75.21
CA MET A 1 19.04 -26.45 74.57
C MET A 1 18.89 -26.17 73.08
N VAL A 2 19.93 -26.47 72.29
CA VAL A 2 19.86 -26.50 70.82
C VAL A 2 20.71 -27.68 70.38
N MET A 3 20.06 -28.78 70.02
CA MET A 3 20.64 -29.85 69.23
C MET A 3 19.93 -29.82 67.89
N ILE A 4 20.64 -29.56 66.79
CA ILE A 4 20.32 -30.22 65.52
C ILE A 4 21.63 -30.67 64.87
N ARG A 5 21.59 -31.94 64.48
CA ARG A 5 22.66 -32.85 64.12
C ARG A 5 22.81 -32.88 62.60
N ILE A 6 24.04 -32.93 62.11
CA ILE A 6 24.39 -33.07 60.70
C ILE A 6 23.92 -34.44 60.16
N ARG A 7 23.35 -34.49 58.94
CA ARG A 7 23.52 -35.64 58.03
C ARG A 7 23.74 -35.18 56.58
N LYS A 8 24.86 -35.66 56.03
CA LYS A 8 25.24 -35.66 54.61
C LYS A 8 24.28 -36.55 53.80
N CYS A 9 23.96 -36.14 52.58
CA CYS A 9 23.72 -37.06 51.47
C CYS A 9 24.63 -36.65 50.30
N SER A 10 25.33 -37.64 49.76
CA SER A 10 26.33 -37.52 48.71
C SER A 10 25.89 -38.31 47.47
N PHE A 11 26.29 -37.81 46.28
CA PHE A 11 26.28 -38.46 44.96
C PHE A 11 24.87 -38.73 44.38
N VAL A 12 24.60 -38.45 43.09
CA VAL A 12 25.18 -39.13 41.93
C VAL A 12 25.28 -38.20 40.70
N LYS A 13 26.41 -38.32 39.99
CA LYS A 13 26.71 -37.74 38.66
C LYS A 13 25.85 -38.36 37.55
N LYS A 14 25.65 -37.58 36.48
CA LYS A 14 25.09 -37.93 35.16
C LYS A 14 23.57 -38.07 35.13
N THR A 15 22.88 -37.14 34.47
CA THR A 15 22.43 -37.34 33.09
C THR A 15 22.17 -35.97 32.45
N LEU A 16 22.76 -35.79 31.28
CA LEU A 16 22.63 -34.66 30.37
C LEU A 16 21.25 -34.75 29.70
N PHE A 17 20.29 -33.91 30.08
CA PHE A 17 19.10 -33.60 29.28
C PHE A 17 18.62 -32.19 29.61
N ILE A 18 19.37 -31.19 29.11
CA ILE A 18 18.80 -29.86 28.91
C ILE A 18 17.92 -30.01 27.66
N ILE A 19 16.66 -30.39 27.87
CA ILE A 19 15.62 -30.16 26.87
C ILE A 19 15.53 -28.64 26.78
N PHE A 20 16.24 -28.07 25.81
CA PHE A 20 16.05 -26.71 25.38
C PHE A 20 14.63 -26.68 24.80
N SER A 21 13.65 -26.51 25.66
CA SER A 21 12.33 -26.04 25.29
C SER A 21 12.55 -24.64 24.72
N PHE A 22 12.97 -24.59 23.44
CA PHE A 22 12.52 -23.56 22.52
C PHE A 22 11.01 -23.71 22.46
N SER A 23 10.38 -23.24 23.53
CA SER A 23 9.05 -22.72 23.50
C SER A 23 9.04 -21.81 22.28
N LEU A 24 8.45 -22.34 21.22
CA LEU A 24 7.94 -21.58 20.10
C LEU A 24 6.87 -20.67 20.70
N PHE A 25 7.31 -19.67 21.48
CA PHE A 25 6.58 -18.45 21.67
C PHE A 25 6.58 -17.80 20.29
N SER A 26 5.73 -18.34 19.40
CA SER A 26 5.07 -17.56 18.37
C SER A 26 4.16 -16.59 19.14
N CYS A 27 4.79 -15.66 19.85
CA CYS A 27 4.15 -14.48 20.36
C CYS A 27 3.54 -13.86 19.10
N LYS A 28 2.21 -13.91 18.99
CA LYS A 28 1.51 -13.23 17.90
C LYS A 28 1.83 -11.76 18.09
N HIS A 29 2.89 -11.30 17.43
CA HIS A 29 3.25 -9.90 17.44
C HIS A 29 2.08 -9.19 16.78
N GLU A 30 1.31 -8.48 17.58
CA GLU A 30 0.31 -7.58 17.06
C GLU A 30 1.03 -6.32 16.58
N SER A 31 0.87 -5.99 15.30
CA SER A 31 1.53 -4.82 14.74
C SER A 31 1.05 -3.54 15.43
N LYS A 32 1.99 -2.65 15.73
CA LYS A 32 1.71 -1.32 16.30
C LYS A 32 1.35 -0.27 15.25
N PHE A 33 1.48 -0.60 13.96
CA PHE A 33 1.11 0.30 12.87
C PHE A 33 -0.35 0.70 12.98
N ASP A 34 -0.62 2.00 12.97
CA ASP A 34 -1.96 2.57 13.01
C ASP A 34 -2.18 3.47 11.80
N LEU A 35 -3.23 3.20 11.01
CA LEU A 35 -3.43 3.89 9.75
C LEU A 35 -3.60 5.40 9.96
N ASN A 36 -4.33 5.83 10.98
CA ASN A 36 -4.61 7.25 11.20
C ASN A 36 -3.35 8.02 11.63
N LYS A 37 -2.47 7.41 12.41
CA LYS A 37 -1.23 8.03 12.90
C LYS A 37 -0.10 7.97 11.89
N ASP A 38 0.01 6.86 11.19
CA ASP A 38 1.20 6.51 10.42
C ASP A 38 1.02 6.62 8.90
N LEU A 39 -0.18 7.03 8.42
CA LEU A 39 -0.53 7.07 6.99
C LEU A 39 0.56 7.70 6.12
N TYR A 40 1.11 8.82 6.56
CA TYR A 40 2.04 9.61 5.76
C TYR A 40 3.51 9.17 5.88
N HIS A 41 3.75 8.06 6.57
CA HIS A 41 5.05 7.41 6.77
C HIS A 41 4.91 5.89 6.73
N PHE A 42 3.89 5.36 6.03
CA PHE A 42 3.52 3.95 6.16
C PHE A 42 4.64 3.00 5.75
N SER A 43 5.44 3.34 4.74
CA SER A 43 6.54 2.47 4.29
C SER A 43 7.61 2.21 5.37
N GLU A 44 7.77 3.15 6.28
CA GLU A 44 8.73 3.12 7.39
C GLU A 44 8.12 2.53 8.66
N LYS A 45 6.83 2.76 8.89
CA LYS A 45 6.11 2.39 10.12
C LYS A 45 5.46 1.01 10.10
N MET A 46 5.19 0.47 8.92
CA MET A 46 4.65 -0.89 8.78
C MET A 46 5.63 -1.91 9.35
N GLU A 47 5.09 -2.86 10.09
CA GLU A 47 5.80 -4.00 10.68
C GLU A 47 5.57 -5.27 9.86
N ASN A 48 6.40 -6.30 10.09
CA ASN A 48 6.31 -7.55 9.33
C ASN A 48 4.90 -8.17 9.40
N GLY A 49 4.34 -8.48 8.23
CA GLY A 49 2.98 -9.00 8.10
C GLY A 49 1.91 -7.93 7.82
N ASP A 50 2.25 -6.64 7.97
CA ASP A 50 1.30 -5.58 7.66
C ASP A 50 1.02 -5.48 6.16
N THR A 51 -0.23 -5.12 5.85
CA THR A 51 -0.67 -4.85 4.48
C THR A 51 -1.54 -3.61 4.42
N VAL A 52 -1.08 -2.61 3.68
CA VAL A 52 -1.81 -1.39 3.35
C VAL A 52 -2.28 -1.49 1.91
N LYS A 53 -3.55 -1.19 1.64
CA LYS A 53 -4.08 -1.11 0.28
C LYS A 53 -4.54 0.30 -0.02
N ILE A 54 -4.13 0.84 -1.17
CA ILE A 54 -4.57 2.12 -1.71
C ILE A 54 -5.38 1.82 -2.96
N MET A 55 -6.67 2.09 -2.93
CA MET A 55 -7.58 1.98 -4.06
C MET A 55 -7.86 3.38 -4.61
N THR A 56 -7.78 3.55 -5.93
CA THR A 56 -7.98 4.83 -6.60
C THR A 56 -9.07 4.69 -7.66
N ASP A 57 -10.11 5.50 -7.59
CA ASP A 57 -11.15 5.61 -8.62
C ASP A 57 -10.69 6.57 -9.72
N LEU A 58 -10.32 6.01 -10.87
CA LEU A 58 -9.93 6.75 -12.06
C LEU A 58 -11.10 7.01 -13.01
N SER A 59 -12.32 6.65 -12.62
CA SER A 59 -13.50 6.73 -13.49
C SER A 59 -13.86 8.17 -13.80
N ALA A 60 -14.26 8.44 -15.05
CA ALA A 60 -14.76 9.74 -15.46
C ALA A 60 -15.78 9.58 -16.59
N CYS A 61 -16.88 10.32 -16.52
CA CYS A 61 -17.98 10.22 -17.48
C CYS A 61 -18.47 8.75 -17.60
N MET A 62 -18.45 8.17 -18.79
CA MET A 62 -18.86 6.77 -19.06
C MET A 62 -17.70 5.77 -18.97
N PHE A 63 -16.50 6.21 -18.59
CA PHE A 63 -15.32 5.37 -18.45
C PHE A 63 -15.14 4.96 -16.99
N PHE A 64 -15.22 3.67 -16.70
CA PHE A 64 -14.95 3.12 -15.38
C PHE A 64 -13.51 2.64 -15.31
N ALA A 65 -12.76 3.06 -14.31
CA ALA A 65 -11.40 2.59 -14.11
C ALA A 65 -10.99 2.67 -12.66
N PHE A 66 -10.24 1.66 -12.21
CA PHE A 66 -9.73 1.58 -10.85
C PHE A 66 -8.31 1.03 -10.85
N GLU A 67 -7.51 1.50 -9.90
CA GLU A 67 -6.24 0.87 -9.56
C GLU A 67 -6.21 0.51 -8.08
N THR A 68 -5.55 -0.60 -7.75
CA THR A 68 -5.27 -1.00 -6.38
C THR A 68 -3.78 -1.25 -6.22
N TYR A 69 -3.18 -0.53 -5.29
CA TYR A 69 -1.80 -0.66 -4.88
C TYR A 69 -1.76 -1.37 -3.53
N THR A 70 -1.21 -2.57 -3.50
CA THR A 70 -1.10 -3.38 -2.29
C THR A 70 0.35 -3.37 -1.80
N PHE A 71 0.57 -2.74 -0.65
CA PHE A 71 1.84 -2.71 0.05
C PHE A 71 1.86 -3.79 1.12
N THR A 72 2.85 -4.66 1.11
CA THR A 72 3.02 -5.71 2.13
C THR A 72 4.43 -5.68 2.69
N LYS A 73 4.55 -5.60 4.01
CA LYS A 73 5.85 -5.67 4.71
C LYS A 73 6.16 -7.14 5.02
N LYS A 74 7.27 -7.64 4.51
CA LYS A 74 7.75 -9.01 4.80
C LYS A 74 9.25 -9.00 5.03
N ASN A 75 9.70 -9.50 6.19
CA ASN A 75 11.09 -9.58 6.60
C ASN A 75 11.80 -8.23 6.39
N ASP A 76 11.25 -7.17 6.97
CA ASP A 76 11.67 -5.76 6.85
C ASP A 76 11.68 -5.15 5.45
N THR A 77 11.36 -5.93 4.42
CA THR A 77 11.25 -5.47 3.04
C THR A 77 9.80 -5.09 2.74
N LEU A 78 9.61 -3.90 2.17
CA LEU A 78 8.30 -3.48 1.68
C LEU A 78 8.15 -3.87 0.22
N PHE A 79 7.08 -4.61 -0.07
CA PHE A 79 6.72 -5.00 -1.42
C PHE A 79 5.48 -4.27 -1.89
N LEU A 80 5.42 -4.00 -3.19
CA LEU A 80 4.28 -3.38 -3.85
C LEU A 80 3.79 -4.27 -4.98
N GLU A 81 2.48 -4.43 -5.04
CA GLU A 81 1.72 -5.07 -6.13
C GLU A 81 0.69 -4.07 -6.66
N LYS A 82 0.46 -4.08 -7.98
CA LYS A 82 -0.51 -3.20 -8.63
C LYS A 82 -1.51 -4.03 -9.42
N TYR A 83 -2.79 -3.77 -9.20
CA TYR A 83 -3.90 -4.23 -10.02
C TYR A 83 -4.54 -3.02 -10.71
N SER A 84 -4.84 -3.15 -11.99
CA SER A 84 -5.59 -2.17 -12.77
C SER A 84 -6.79 -2.82 -13.42
N GLU A 85 -7.89 -2.08 -13.49
CA GLU A 85 -9.12 -2.47 -14.16
C GLU A 85 -9.68 -1.26 -14.90
N ALA A 86 -10.18 -1.50 -16.12
CA ALA A 86 -10.95 -0.53 -16.86
C ALA A 86 -12.12 -1.21 -17.56
N ALA A 87 -13.25 -0.53 -17.60
CA ALA A 87 -14.44 -0.94 -18.31
C ALA A 87 -15.08 0.28 -18.99
N SER A 88 -15.22 0.19 -20.31
CA SER A 88 -15.98 1.15 -21.11
C SER A 88 -16.95 0.41 -22.02
N HIS A 89 -16.46 -0.62 -22.71
CA HIS A 89 -17.25 -1.57 -23.48
C HIS A 89 -16.92 -2.99 -23.01
N ASP A 90 -15.64 -3.37 -23.07
CA ASP A 90 -15.12 -4.59 -22.47
C ASP A 90 -14.34 -4.29 -21.18
N LYS A 91 -14.35 -5.27 -20.27
CA LYS A 91 -13.52 -5.23 -19.06
C LYS A 91 -12.11 -5.71 -19.39
N ILE A 92 -11.13 -4.85 -19.19
CA ILE A 92 -9.70 -5.18 -19.25
C ILE A 92 -9.09 -5.10 -17.84
N THR A 93 -8.14 -5.98 -17.55
CA THR A 93 -7.44 -6.01 -16.27
C THR A 93 -5.95 -6.24 -16.48
N GLN A 94 -5.14 -5.77 -15.53
CA GLN A 94 -3.71 -6.01 -15.49
C GLN A 94 -3.26 -6.19 -14.04
N ILE A 95 -2.40 -7.19 -13.81
CA ILE A 95 -1.67 -7.34 -12.56
C ILE A 95 -0.19 -7.17 -12.90
N LEU A 96 0.47 -6.21 -12.25
CA LEU A 96 1.92 -6.08 -12.36
C LEU A 96 2.62 -6.99 -11.34
N PRO A 97 3.78 -7.57 -11.69
CA PRO A 97 4.55 -8.39 -10.76
C PRO A 97 4.91 -7.64 -9.48
N LYS A 98 4.84 -8.37 -8.37
CA LYS A 98 5.32 -7.90 -7.07
C LYS A 98 6.76 -7.41 -7.15
N ARG A 99 7.03 -6.23 -6.60
CA ARG A 99 8.36 -5.63 -6.58
C ARG A 99 8.70 -5.06 -5.21
N ILE A 100 9.99 -4.83 -4.98
CA ILE A 100 10.44 -4.08 -3.80
C ILE A 100 10.12 -2.59 -4.01
N TYR A 101 9.41 -1.99 -3.06
CA TYR A 101 9.19 -0.55 -3.02
C TYR A 101 10.37 0.13 -2.32
N LYS A 102 11.11 0.95 -3.08
CA LYS A 102 12.34 1.60 -2.60
C LYS A 102 12.20 3.12 -2.46
N VAL A 103 11.04 3.67 -2.81
CA VAL A 103 10.79 5.11 -2.75
C VAL A 103 10.62 5.49 -1.28
N LYS A 104 11.37 6.49 -0.82
CA LYS A 104 11.33 6.95 0.58
C LYS A 104 10.10 7.83 0.80
N SER A 105 9.58 7.87 2.04
CA SER A 105 8.42 8.71 2.38
C SER A 105 8.66 10.22 2.17
N SER A 106 9.93 10.65 2.12
CA SER A 106 10.34 12.02 1.82
C SER A 106 10.42 12.34 0.33
N ASP A 107 10.40 11.34 -0.54
CA ASP A 107 10.48 11.53 -1.99
C ASP A 107 9.20 12.22 -2.49
N PRO A 108 9.27 13.34 -3.23
CA PRO A 108 8.09 14.04 -3.74
C PRO A 108 7.16 13.14 -4.58
N LEU A 109 7.69 12.11 -5.22
CA LEU A 109 6.99 11.15 -6.06
C LEU A 109 6.70 9.82 -5.32
N SER A 110 6.52 9.89 -3.99
CA SER A 110 6.04 8.79 -3.15
C SER A 110 4.53 8.79 -2.99
N PHE A 111 3.96 7.62 -2.69
CA PHE A 111 2.54 7.54 -2.28
C PHE A 111 2.27 8.34 -1.02
N GLU A 112 3.18 8.36 -0.06
CA GLU A 112 3.03 9.11 1.18
C GLU A 112 2.89 10.62 0.94
N ASN A 113 3.70 11.20 0.06
CA ASN A 113 3.57 12.61 -0.29
C ASN A 113 2.32 12.89 -1.14
N TYR A 114 1.92 11.97 -2.02
CA TYR A 114 0.62 12.05 -2.70
C TYR A 114 -0.55 12.07 -1.71
N LEU A 115 -0.55 11.19 -0.71
CA LEU A 115 -1.57 11.16 0.34
C LEU A 115 -1.55 12.42 1.20
N LYS A 116 -0.38 12.99 1.50
CA LYS A 116 -0.28 14.31 2.17
C LYS A 116 -0.90 15.42 1.32
N PHE A 117 -0.66 15.40 0.01
CA PHE A 117 -1.27 16.34 -0.93
C PHE A 117 -2.80 16.20 -0.93
N LEU A 118 -3.33 14.98 -1.08
CA LEU A 118 -4.77 14.74 -0.99
C LEU A 118 -5.38 15.26 0.30
N ASN A 119 -4.70 15.07 1.43
CA ASN A 119 -5.19 15.54 2.72
C ASN A 119 -5.24 17.07 2.83
N LYS A 120 -4.36 17.80 2.15
CA LYS A 120 -4.38 19.27 2.13
C LYS A 120 -5.51 19.81 1.25
N GLU A 121 -5.77 19.11 0.14
CA GLU A 121 -6.80 19.45 -0.84
C GLU A 121 -8.14 18.73 -0.56
N ASP A 122 -8.27 18.08 0.60
CA ASP A 122 -9.48 17.32 0.95
C ASP A 122 -10.62 18.28 1.26
N LYS A 123 -11.80 17.98 0.74
CA LYS A 123 -13.00 18.79 0.93
C LYS A 123 -14.05 18.02 1.73
N PRO A 124 -14.96 18.71 2.43
CA PRO A 124 -16.06 18.04 3.13
C PRO A 124 -16.86 17.18 2.15
N HIS A 125 -17.11 15.93 2.53
CA HIS A 125 -17.88 14.96 1.75
C HIS A 125 -19.36 15.33 1.73
N GLU A 126 -19.99 15.32 0.55
CA GLU A 126 -21.44 15.34 0.42
C GLU A 126 -22.00 13.92 0.40
N LYS A 127 -23.19 13.72 0.99
CA LYS A 127 -23.78 12.39 1.11
C LYS A 127 -24.05 11.79 -0.27
N GLY A 128 -23.29 10.76 -0.63
CA GLY A 128 -23.44 10.03 -1.90
C GLY A 128 -22.18 9.98 -2.75
N ASP A 129 -21.16 10.78 -2.43
CA ASP A 129 -19.92 10.80 -3.20
C ASP A 129 -19.13 9.49 -3.04
N PHE A 130 -18.58 9.02 -4.15
CA PHE A 130 -17.60 7.94 -4.15
C PHE A 130 -16.22 8.51 -3.84
N PRO A 131 -15.44 7.88 -2.95
CA PRO A 131 -14.11 8.36 -2.62
C PRO A 131 -13.17 8.21 -3.82
N LEU A 132 -12.48 9.29 -4.17
CA LEU A 132 -11.42 9.29 -5.16
C LEU A 132 -10.30 8.30 -4.79
N VAL A 133 -9.90 8.32 -3.51
CA VAL A 133 -8.89 7.42 -2.98
C VAL A 133 -9.34 6.85 -1.65
N THR A 134 -9.21 5.53 -1.50
CA THR A 134 -9.42 4.85 -0.22
C THR A 134 -8.15 4.11 0.19
N VAL A 135 -7.62 4.44 1.36
CA VAL A 135 -6.53 3.70 1.98
C VAL A 135 -7.10 2.80 3.08
N THR A 136 -6.74 1.53 3.08
CA THR A 136 -7.22 0.55 4.06
C THR A 136 -6.07 -0.20 4.71
N TYR A 137 -6.24 -0.49 6.00
CA TYR A 137 -5.37 -1.35 6.79
C TYR A 137 -6.21 -2.05 7.85
N LYS A 138 -6.27 -3.39 7.80
CA LYS A 138 -7.16 -4.20 8.65
C LYS A 138 -8.60 -3.65 8.62
N LYS A 139 -9.12 -3.16 9.75
CA LYS A 139 -10.46 -2.56 9.87
C LYS A 139 -10.46 -1.03 9.77
N GLN A 140 -9.29 -0.41 9.63
CA GLN A 140 -9.14 1.04 9.50
C GLN A 140 -9.22 1.45 8.02
N SER A 141 -9.83 2.61 7.77
CA SER A 141 -9.87 3.20 6.43
C SER A 141 -9.78 4.72 6.48
N ARG A 142 -9.02 5.31 5.55
CA ARG A 142 -9.01 6.75 5.25
C ARG A 142 -9.53 6.94 3.83
N LYS A 143 -10.44 7.89 3.64
CA LYS A 143 -11.02 8.24 2.34
C LYS A 143 -10.65 9.68 2.00
N PHE A 144 -10.42 9.93 0.72
CA PHE A 144 -10.17 11.25 0.16
C PHE A 144 -11.14 11.47 -0.99
N TYR A 145 -11.65 12.68 -1.10
CA TYR A 145 -12.69 13.03 -2.09
C TYR A 145 -12.17 14.11 -3.05
N ASP A 146 -12.85 14.24 -4.19
CA ASP A 146 -12.68 15.36 -5.11
C ASP A 146 -13.84 16.34 -5.01
N ASP A 147 -13.62 17.57 -5.48
CA ASP A 147 -14.61 18.63 -5.65
C ASP A 147 -14.78 18.93 -7.15
N GLY A 148 -15.49 18.01 -7.80
CA GLY A 148 -15.78 18.08 -9.22
C GLY A 148 -14.61 17.76 -10.14
N LEU A 149 -14.89 17.82 -11.44
CA LEU A 149 -14.04 17.20 -12.47
C LEU A 149 -12.63 17.81 -12.56
N ARG A 150 -12.49 19.12 -12.33
CA ARG A 150 -11.19 19.81 -12.37
C ARG A 150 -10.27 19.34 -11.25
N ASP A 151 -10.80 19.26 -10.03
CA ASP A 151 -10.05 18.81 -8.86
C ASP A 151 -9.70 17.32 -8.97
N LYS A 152 -10.65 16.51 -9.44
CA LYS A 152 -10.42 15.08 -9.76
C LYS A 152 -9.23 14.89 -10.69
N PHE A 153 -9.20 15.60 -11.82
CA PHE A 153 -8.09 15.47 -12.78
C PHE A 153 -6.77 15.97 -12.21
N MET A 154 -6.74 17.09 -11.48
CA MET A 154 -5.52 17.55 -10.80
C MET A 154 -4.95 16.50 -9.84
N LYS A 155 -5.83 15.85 -9.06
CA LYS A 155 -5.44 14.77 -8.12
C LYS A 155 -4.98 13.51 -8.86
N HIS A 156 -5.57 13.19 -10.01
CA HIS A 156 -5.10 12.10 -10.86
C HIS A 156 -3.76 12.38 -11.53
N ASP A 157 -3.51 13.60 -11.99
CA ASP A 157 -2.24 13.98 -12.61
C ASP A 157 -1.09 13.84 -11.60
N SER A 158 -1.32 14.23 -10.34
CA SER A 158 -0.37 14.02 -9.25
C SER A 158 -0.06 12.54 -9.02
N LEU A 159 -1.10 11.68 -9.01
CA LEU A 159 -0.92 10.22 -8.94
C LEU A 159 -0.18 9.67 -10.17
N PHE A 160 -0.41 10.25 -11.35
CA PHE A 160 0.24 9.83 -12.59
C PHE A 160 1.76 9.96 -12.50
N LEU A 161 2.26 11.04 -11.91
CA LEU A 161 3.69 11.24 -11.67
C LEU A 161 4.28 10.18 -10.71
N VAL A 162 3.55 9.84 -9.63
CA VAL A 162 3.95 8.79 -8.69
C VAL A 162 4.02 7.43 -9.38
N LYS A 163 2.99 7.08 -10.18
CA LYS A 163 2.99 5.77 -10.85
C LYS A 163 4.03 5.68 -11.95
N GLU A 164 4.37 6.75 -12.65
CA GLU A 164 5.44 6.73 -13.66
C GLU A 164 6.82 6.57 -13.02
N ASN A 165 7.05 7.19 -11.86
CA ASN A 165 8.28 6.99 -11.08
C ASN A 165 8.45 5.52 -10.66
N ILE A 166 7.35 4.88 -10.23
CA ILE A 166 7.39 3.50 -9.76
C ILE A 166 7.39 2.53 -10.96
N TYR A 167 6.48 2.68 -11.91
CA TYR A 167 6.22 1.80 -13.05
C TYR A 167 6.36 2.53 -14.40
N PRO A 168 7.58 2.96 -14.80
CA PRO A 168 7.76 3.78 -16.00
C PRO A 168 7.39 3.08 -17.33
N LYS A 169 7.42 1.74 -17.31
CA LYS A 169 7.08 0.89 -18.47
C LYS A 169 5.63 0.43 -18.50
N ASP A 170 4.81 0.83 -17.52
CA ASP A 170 3.40 0.48 -17.53
C ASP A 170 2.66 1.32 -18.59
N THR A 171 1.94 0.62 -19.46
CA THR A 171 1.20 1.19 -20.59
C THR A 171 -0.31 1.01 -20.47
N PHE A 172 -0.83 0.47 -19.36
CA PHE A 172 -2.25 0.06 -19.26
C PHE A 172 -3.25 1.18 -19.59
N PHE A 173 -2.96 2.40 -19.15
CA PHE A 173 -3.79 3.59 -19.42
C PHE A 173 -3.15 4.54 -20.46
N LYS A 174 -2.08 4.15 -21.14
CA LYS A 174 -1.47 4.99 -22.17
C LYS A 174 -2.29 4.87 -23.44
N GLN A 175 -2.89 5.99 -23.87
CA GLN A 175 -3.48 6.08 -25.20
C GLN A 175 -2.36 6.23 -26.23
N GLU A 176 -2.45 5.49 -27.33
CA GLU A 176 -1.59 5.76 -28.48
C GLU A 176 -1.87 7.17 -29.00
N ALA A 177 -0.82 7.88 -29.40
CA ALA A 177 -1.01 9.20 -30.00
C ALA A 177 -1.91 9.06 -31.24
N PRO A 178 -2.88 9.96 -31.44
CA PRO A 178 -3.71 9.91 -32.63
C PRO A 178 -2.81 9.94 -33.88
N PRO A 179 -3.14 9.17 -34.92
CA PRO A 179 -2.35 9.17 -36.15
C PRO A 179 -2.30 10.60 -36.71
N PRO A 180 -1.15 11.02 -37.30
CA PRO A 180 -1.04 12.35 -37.88
C PRO A 180 -2.15 12.55 -38.92
N PRO A 181 -2.74 13.76 -39.01
CA PRO A 181 -3.85 14.02 -39.91
C PRO A 181 -3.44 13.72 -41.34
N THR A 182 -4.14 12.79 -41.99
CA THR A 182 -3.99 12.51 -43.42
C THR A 182 -4.29 13.77 -44.21
N ILE A 183 -3.27 14.44 -44.75
CA ILE A 183 -3.44 15.55 -45.68
C ILE A 183 -4.02 14.96 -46.96
N LYS A 184 -5.36 14.96 -47.09
CA LYS A 184 -6.01 14.71 -48.37
C LYS A 184 -5.69 15.90 -49.26
N ASN A 185 -4.70 15.74 -50.14
CA ASN A 185 -4.52 16.64 -51.27
C ASN A 185 -5.83 16.67 -52.04
N LYS A 186 -6.60 17.76 -51.89
CA LYS A 186 -7.69 18.08 -52.81
C LYS A 186 -7.04 18.23 -54.17
N LYS A 187 -7.19 17.22 -55.04
CA LYS A 187 -6.97 17.41 -56.47
C LYS A 187 -7.97 18.47 -56.92
N SER A 188 -7.42 19.61 -57.33
CA SER A 188 -8.13 20.68 -58.02
C SER A 188 -8.58 20.22 -59.40
#